data_AF-A0A7Z2XE88-F1
#
_entry.id   AF-A0A7Z2XE88-F1
#
_cell.length_a   1.000
_cell.length_b   1.000
_cell.length_c   1.000
_cell.angle_alpha   90.00
_cell.angle_beta   90.00
_cell.angle_gamma   90.00
#
_symmetry.space_group_name_H-M   'P 1'
#
loop_
_entity.id
_entity.type
_entity.pdbx_description
1 polymer ?
#
loop_
_entity_poly.entity_id
_entity_poly.type
_entity_poly.pdbx_seq_one_letter_code
_entity_poly.pdbx_strand_id
1 'polypeptide(L)' 'MANRQTYTVLVPFPTGGGHWSTVGQELDLLDVEASALRTAGRLELTSVLDTTKAKKAATKKAE' A
#
# COMPACT_ATOMS: atom_id res chain seq x y z
N MET A 1 8.72 20.54 4.73
CA MET A 1 7.71 19.58 5.25
C MET A 1 7.90 18.27 4.51
N ALA A 2 8.04 17.16 5.23
CA ALA A 2 8.16 15.85 4.60
C ALA A 2 6.74 15.26 4.45
N ASN A 3 6.25 15.08 3.21
CA ASN A 3 4.95 14.48 2.93
C ASN A 3 5.03 12.96 3.18
N ARG A 4 4.88 12.58 4.45
CA ARG A 4 4.72 11.18 4.85
C ARG A 4 3.25 10.79 4.72
N GLN A 5 3.01 9.63 4.14
CA GLN A 5 1.68 9.09 3.94
C GLN A 5 1.68 7.61 4.28
N THR A 6 0.52 7.10 4.64
CA THR A 6 0.34 5.68 4.94
C THR A 6 0.12 4.89 3.65
N TYR A 7 0.95 3.89 3.45
CA TYR A 7 0.93 2.99 2.31
C TYR A 7 0.68 1.56 2.77
N THR A 8 -0.22 0.86 2.10
CA THR A 8 -0.43 -0.57 2.31
C THR A 8 0.41 -1.36 1.31
N VAL A 9 1.14 -2.35 1.82
CA VAL A 9 1.92 -3.27 0.98
C VAL A 9 0.99 -4.24 0.27
N LEU A 10 1.09 -4.30 -1.06
CA LEU A 10 0.33 -5.24 -1.90
C LEU A 10 1.15 -6.49 -2.21
N VAL A 11 2.46 -6.34 -2.37
CA VAL A 11 3.40 -7.41 -2.69
C VAL A 11 4.60 -7.33 -1.76
N PRO A 12 5.06 -8.45 -1.16
CA PRO A 12 6.24 -8.45 -0.32
C PRO A 12 7.46 -7.90 -1.06
N PHE A 13 8.24 -7.08 -0.38
CA PHE A 13 9.50 -6.54 -0.88
C PHE A 13 10.53 -6.49 0.25
N PRO A 14 11.83 -6.58 -0.06
CA PRO A 14 12.88 -6.43 0.94
C PRO A 14 12.94 -4.99 1.44
N THR A 15 12.77 -4.78 2.74
CA THR A 15 12.86 -3.45 3.38
C THR A 15 14.27 -3.06 3.79
N GLY A 16 15.21 -4.01 3.73
CA GLY A 16 16.61 -3.83 4.12
C GLY A 16 16.96 -4.62 5.38
N GLY A 17 18.26 -4.85 5.62
CA GLY A 17 18.74 -5.56 6.83
C GLY A 17 18.31 -7.04 6.93
N GLY A 18 17.91 -7.66 5.82
CA GLY A 18 17.36 -9.02 5.81
C GLY A 18 15.86 -9.08 6.13
N HIS A 19 15.20 -7.95 6.31
CA HIS A 19 13.77 -7.89 6.61
C HIS A 19 12.94 -7.78 5.32
N TRP A 20 11.77 -8.42 5.35
CA TRP A 20 10.79 -8.41 4.28
C TRP A 20 9.50 -7.78 4.78
N SER A 21 8.85 -7.02 3.91
CA SER A 21 7.49 -6.54 4.15
C SER A 21 6.47 -7.66 4.01
N THR A 22 5.38 -7.54 4.76
CA THR A 22 4.23 -8.45 4.69
C THR A 22 3.11 -7.85 3.84
N VAL A 23 2.37 -8.66 3.08
CA VAL A 23 1.17 -8.19 2.36
C VAL A 23 0.12 -7.70 3.35
N GLY A 24 -0.48 -6.54 3.08
CA GLY A 24 -1.45 -5.88 3.96
C GLY A 24 -0.81 -5.09 5.10
N GLN A 25 0.52 -5.09 5.22
CA GLN A 25 1.22 -4.26 6.19
C GLN A 25 1.08 -2.79 5.81
N GLU A 26 0.76 -1.94 6.79
CA GLU A 26 0.72 -0.50 6.63
C GLU A 26 2.06 0.12 7.05
N LEU A 27 2.62 0.93 6.17
CA LEU A 27 3.91 1.59 6.36
C LEU A 27 3.72 3.10 6.19
N ASP A 28 4.22 3.88 7.14
CA ASP A 28 4.37 5.32 6.98
C ASP A 28 5.68 5.58 6.23
N LEU A 29 5.57 5.98 4.95
CA LEU A 29 6.72 6.19 4.08
C LEU A 29 6.69 7.61 3.50
N LEU A 30 7.88 8.12 3.19
CA LEU A 30 7.99 9.35 2.41
C LEU A 30 7.51 9.07 0.99
N ASP A 31 6.83 10.06 0.39
CA ASP A 31 6.34 9.95 -0.98
C ASP A 31 7.45 9.58 -1.99
N VAL A 32 8.68 10.08 -1.78
CA VAL A 32 9.85 9.75 -2.60
C VAL A 32 10.30 8.29 -2.49
N GLU A 33 10.23 7.70 -1.29
CA GLU A 33 10.57 6.29 -1.07
C GLU A 33 9.46 5.38 -1.62
N ALA A 34 8.21 5.76 -1.35
CA ALA A 34 7.03 5.06 -1.82
C ALA A 34 6.87 5.13 -3.34
N SER A 35 7.30 6.22 -3.99
CA SER A 35 7.17 6.40 -5.45
C SER A 35 7.82 5.27 -6.25
N ALA A 36 9.01 4.82 -5.85
CA ALA A 36 9.69 3.69 -6.49
C ALA A 36 8.90 2.38 -6.29
N LEU A 37 8.40 2.16 -5.08
CA LEU A 37 7.67 0.95 -4.71
C LEU A 37 6.25 0.91 -5.34
N ARG A 38 5.58 2.06 -5.46
CA ARG A 38 4.30 2.21 -6.19
C ARG A 38 4.47 1.97 -7.67
N THR A 39 5.50 2.54 -8.28
CA THR A 39 5.80 2.35 -9.71
C THR A 39 6.09 0.87 -10.00
N ALA A 40 6.75 0.18 -9.06
CA ALA A 40 6.97 -1.26 -9.13
C ALA A 40 5.72 -2.11 -8.76
N GLY A 41 4.58 -1.48 -8.42
CA GLY A 41 3.35 -2.16 -8.01
C GLY A 41 3.44 -2.93 -6.69
N ARG A 42 4.42 -2.62 -5.83
CA ARG A 42 4.66 -3.31 -4.55
C ARG A 42 3.75 -2.83 -3.43
N LEU A 43 3.36 -1.57 -3.44
CA LEU A 43 2.52 -0.94 -2.43
C LEU A 43 1.64 0.15 -3.05
N GLU A 44 0.57 0.51 -2.35
CA GLU A 44 -0.36 1.56 -2.76
C GLU A 44 -0.85 2.37 -1.55
N LEU A 45 -1.34 3.58 -1.78
CA LEU A 45 -1.75 4.50 -0.73
C LEU A 45 -2.98 3.96 0.00
N THR A 46 -2.95 3.86 1.33
CA THR A 46 -4.04 3.27 2.11
C THR A 46 -5.38 3.99 1.84
N SER A 47 -5.38 5.32 1.69
CA SER A 47 -6.59 6.08 1.33
C SER A 47 -7.18 5.70 -0.02
N VAL A 48 -6.34 5.35 -1.01
CA VAL A 48 -6.80 4.89 -2.34
C VAL A 48 -7.39 3.48 -2.22
N LEU A 49 -6.75 2.62 -1.42
CA LEU A 49 -7.25 1.29 -1.12
C LEU A 49 -8.57 1.30 -0.36
N ASP A 50 -8.74 2.17 0.61
CA ASP A 50 -9.98 2.31 1.39
C ASP A 50 -11.14 2.74 0.48
N THR A 51 -10.89 3.74 -0.37
CA THR A 51 -11.82 4.19 -1.41
C THR A 51 -12.19 3.05 -2.37
N THR A 52 -11.23 2.17 -2.69
CA THR A 52 -11.44 1.04 -3.61
C THR A 52 -12.12 -0.16 -2.93
N LYS A 53 -11.83 -0.42 -1.65
CA LYS A 53 -12.50 -1.46 -0.83
C LYS A 53 -13.97 -1.11 -0.61
N ALA A 54 -14.28 0.16 -0.34
CA ALA A 54 -15.67 0.63 -0.27
C ALA A 54 -16.41 0.35 -1.59
N LYS A 55 -15.74 0.48 -2.73
CA LYS A 55 -16.31 0.17 -4.05
C LYS A 55 -16.45 -1.33 -4.32
N LYS A 56 -15.52 -2.17 -3.87
CA LYS A 56 -15.58 -3.64 -4.04
C LYS A 56 -16.55 -4.33 -3.06
N ALA A 57 -16.76 -3.77 -1.87
CA ALA A 57 -17.74 -4.29 -0.91
C ALA A 57 -19.20 -4.12 -1.41
N ALA A 58 -19.46 -3.12 -2.26
CA ALA A 58 -20.77 -2.94 -2.89
C ALA A 58 -21.08 -3.94 -4.02
N THR A 59 -20.13 -4.79 -4.44
CA THR A 59 -20.31 -5.74 -5.56
C THR A 59 -20.29 -7.22 -5.14
N LYS A 60 -20.31 -7.54 -3.83
CA LYS A 60 -20.38 -8.95 -3.36
C LYS A 60 -21.66 -9.31 -2.58
N LYS A 61 -22.73 -8.54 -2.75
CA LYS A 61 -24.11 -8.95 -2.38
C LYS A 61 -25.00 -8.97 -3.62
N ALA A 62 -24.73 -9.89 -4.54
CA ALA A 62 -25.66 -10.30 -5.57
C ALA A 62 -25.16 -11.61 -6.19
N GLU A 63 -25.24 -12.70 -5.42
CA GLU A 63 -25.65 -14.01 -5.94
C GLU A 63 -26.39 -14.75 -4.81
#